data_AF-A0A1I2UZA8-F1
#
_entry.id   AF-A0A1I2UZA8-F1
#
_cell.length_a   1.000
_cell.length_b   1.000
_cell.length_c   1.000
_cell.angle_alpha   90.00
_cell.angle_beta   90.00
_cell.angle_gamma   90.00
#
_symmetry.space_group_name_H-M   'P 1'
#
loop_
_entity.id
_entity.type
_entity.pdbx_description
1 polymer ?
#
loop_
_entity_poly.entity_id
_entity_poly.type
_entity_poly.pdbx_seq_one_letter_code
_entity_poly.pdbx_strand_id
1 'polypeptide(L)' 'MDELERTYLEASDGDARDALRRALGDALTEMATISGQVSRGFVRAQRPADLARKLGPERRAREASRG' A
#
# COMPACT_ATOMS: atom_id res chain seq x y z
N MET A 1 17.40 39.17 -5.86
CA MET A 1 16.35 38.14 -6.02
C MET A 1 16.13 38.02 -7.50
N ASP A 2 16.79 37.02 -8.09
CA ASP A 2 16.70 36.76 -9.53
C ASP A 2 15.36 36.07 -9.86
N GLU A 3 14.89 36.21 -11.10
CA GLU A 3 13.59 35.70 -11.55
C GLU A 3 13.47 34.17 -11.38
N LEU A 4 14.59 33.46 -11.56
CA LEU A 4 14.69 32.02 -11.33
C LEU A 4 14.52 31.66 -9.85
N GLU A 5 15.12 32.45 -8.96
CA GLU A 5 15.05 32.28 -7.50
C GLU A 5 13.62 32.53 -6.99
N ARG A 6 12.95 33.54 -7.55
CA ARG A 6 11.54 33.86 -7.28
C ARG A 6 10.60 32.72 -7.70
N THR A 7 10.80 32.20 -8.91
CA THR A 7 10.01 31.08 -9.44
C THR A 7 10.22 29.82 -8.61
N TYR A 8 11.44 29.57 -8.15
CA TYR A 8 11.75 28.42 -7.31
C TYR A 8 11.11 28.54 -5.92
N LEU A 9 11.11 29.74 -5.33
CA LEU A 9 10.46 30.03 -4.05
C LEU A 9 8.93 29.92 -4.14
N GLU A 10 8.33 30.41 -5.21
CA GLU A 10 6.89 30.30 -5.47
C GLU A 10 6.46 28.85 -5.73
N ALA A 11 7.27 28.07 -6.45
CA ALA A 11 7.05 26.62 -6.59
C ALA A 11 7.29 25.84 -5.29
N SER A 12 8.12 26.40 -4.39
CA SER A 12 8.40 25.84 -3.06
C SER A 12 7.48 26.40 -1.99
N ASP A 13 6.44 27.15 -2.38
CA ASP A 13 5.51 27.77 -1.46
C ASP A 13 4.86 26.72 -0.55
N GLY A 14 4.66 27.10 0.71
CA GLY A 14 4.24 26.20 1.77
C GLY A 14 2.92 25.50 1.44
N ASP A 15 2.00 26.24 0.83
CA ASP A 15 0.66 25.77 0.48
C ASP A 15 0.70 24.69 -0.61
N ALA A 16 1.53 24.85 -1.65
CA ALA A 16 1.68 23.84 -2.71
C ALA A 16 2.28 22.54 -2.16
N ARG A 17 3.28 22.66 -1.28
CA ARG A 17 3.93 21.52 -0.62
C ARG A 17 2.99 20.80 0.34
N ASP A 18 2.15 21.53 1.07
CA ASP A 18 1.21 20.97 2.03
C ASP A 18 0.02 20.31 1.32
N ALA A 19 -0.47 20.91 0.24
CA ALA A 19 -1.46 20.27 -0.64
C ALA A 19 -0.93 18.93 -1.19
N LEU A 20 0.32 18.91 -1.67
CA LEU A 20 0.96 17.67 -2.15
C LEU A 20 1.09 16.62 -1.04
N ARG A 21 1.53 17.02 0.16
CA ARG A 21 1.65 16.10 1.30
C ARG A 21 0.32 15.48 1.69
N ARG A 22 -0.74 16.30 1.70
CA ARG A 22 -2.09 15.84 2.02
C ARG A 22 -2.59 14.84 0.97
N ALA A 23 -2.52 15.21 -0.30
CA ALA A 23 -2.93 14.33 -1.41
C ALA A 23 -2.15 12.99 -1.41
N LEU A 24 -0.84 13.04 -1.12
CA LEU A 24 -0.03 11.83 -0.99
C LEU A 24 -0.45 10.97 0.21
N GLY A 25 -0.71 11.58 1.36
CA GLY A 25 -1.19 10.88 2.54
C GLY A 25 -2.54 10.18 2.32
N ASP A 26 -3.47 10.86 1.65
CA ASP A 26 -4.77 10.30 1.29
C ASP A 26 -4.61 9.10 0.34
N ALA A 27 -3.78 9.22 -0.70
CA ALA A 27 -3.51 8.14 -1.64
C ALA A 27 -2.83 6.92 -0.97
N LEU A 28 -1.85 7.14 -0.09
CA LEU A 28 -1.20 6.06 0.66
C LEU A 28 -2.20 5.34 1.59
N THR A 29 -3.12 6.09 2.21
CA THR A 29 -4.15 5.54 3.09
C THR A 29 -5.17 4.71 2.30
N GLU A 30 -5.58 5.18 1.14
CA GLU A 30 -6.46 4.46 0.22
C GLU A 30 -5.82 3.14 -0.24
N MET A 31 -4.56 3.19 -0.69
CA MET A 31 -3.82 1.99 -1.07
C MET A 31 -3.64 1.01 0.09
N ALA A 32 -3.36 1.49 1.30
CA ALA A 32 -3.25 0.64 2.49
C ALA A 32 -4.58 -0.03 2.84
N THR A 33 -5.70 0.68 2.69
CA THR A 33 -7.05 0.14 2.88
C THR A 33 -7.33 -0.98 1.90
N ILE A 34 -7.09 -0.74 0.61
CA ILE A 34 -7.29 -1.74 -0.45
C ILE A 34 -6.36 -2.94 -0.23
N SER A 35 -5.08 -2.70 0.05
CA SER A 35 -4.08 -3.74 0.31
C SER A 35 -4.45 -4.60 1.53
N GLY A 36 -4.93 -3.99 2.61
CA GLY A 36 -5.38 -4.68 3.81
C GLY A 36 -6.60 -5.58 3.57
N GLN A 37 -7.49 -5.17 2.66
CA GLN A 37 -8.68 -5.95 2.27
C GLN A 37 -8.33 -7.14 1.36
N VAL A 38 -7.34 -7.02 0.48
CA VAL A 38 -7.01 -8.08 -0.49
C VAL A 38 -5.87 -9.01 -0.05
N SER A 39 -5.01 -8.60 0.90
CA SER A 39 -3.80 -9.36 1.25
C SER A 39 -3.93 -10.24 2.50
N ARG A 40 -4.87 -9.95 3.42
CA ARG A 40 -5.00 -10.73 4.65
C ARG A 40 -5.59 -12.10 4.32
N GLY A 41 -4.75 -13.12 4.37
CA GLY A 41 -5.14 -14.52 4.18
C GLY A 41 -5.09 -15.03 2.74
N PHE A 42 -5.04 -14.13 1.74
CA PHE A 42 -4.96 -14.55 0.34
C PHE A 42 -3.57 -15.08 0.01
N VAL A 43 -3.50 -16.30 -0.53
CA VAL A 43 -2.26 -16.90 -1.01
C VAL A 43 -2.41 -17.20 -2.48
N ARG A 44 -1.63 -16.49 -3.30
CA ARG A 44 -1.62 -16.73 -4.75
C ARG A 44 -1.06 -18.13 -5.02
N ALA A 45 -1.90 -19.03 -5.52
CA ALA A 45 -1.56 -20.40 -5.88
C ALA A 45 -2.21 -20.75 -7.22
N GLN A 46 -1.51 -21.45 -8.11
CA GLN A 46 -2.08 -21.88 -9.38
C GLN A 46 -2.86 -23.19 -9.24
N ARG A 47 -2.45 -24.05 -8.30
CA ARG A 47 -3.11 -25.33 -8.00
C ARG A 47 -3.30 -25.50 -6.49
N PRO A 48 -4.26 -26.32 -6.03
CA PRO A 48 -4.46 -26.60 -4.61
C PRO A 48 -3.19 -27.10 -3.89
N ALA A 49 -2.34 -27.89 -4.57
CA ALA A 49 -1.07 -28.36 -4.02
C ALA A 49 -0.07 -27.22 -3.74
N ASP A 50 -0.07 -26.16 -4.56
CA ASP A 50 0.82 -25.01 -4.37
C ASP A 50 0.42 -24.20 -3.13
N LEU A 51 -0.89 -24.15 -2.86
CA LEU A 51 -1.42 -23.53 -1.64
C LEU A 51 -0.93 -24.29 -0.40
N ALA A 52 -1.06 -25.62 -0.39
CA ALA A 52 -0.62 -26.46 0.73
C ALA A 52 0.90 -26.35 1.01
N ARG A 53 1.70 -26.15 -0.04
CA ARG A 53 3.16 -25.91 0.05
C ARG A 53 3.48 -24.52 0.60
N LYS A 54 2.78 -23.48 0.12
CA LYS A 54 3.00 -22.08 0.53
C LYS A 54 2.50 -21.75 1.94
N LEU A 55 1.44 -22.42 2.41
CA LEU A 55 0.91 -22.23 3.76
C LEU A 55 1.82 -22.85 4.84
N GLY A 56 2.50 -23.96 4.54
CA GLY A 56 3.20 -24.75 5.55
C GLY A 56 2.24 -25.52 6.48
N PRO A 57 2.76 -26.39 7.37
CA PRO A 57 1.93 -27.31 8.17
C PRO A 57 1.00 -26.61 9.16
N GLU A 58 1.55 -25.71 9.97
CA GLU A 58 0.84 -24.96 11.02
C GLU A 58 -0.29 -24.09 10.47
N ARG A 59 -0.01 -23.32 9.42
CA ARG A 59 -1.00 -22.45 8.79
C ARG A 59 -2.08 -23.25 8.07
N ARG A 60 -1.72 -24.38 7.42
CA ARG A 60 -2.70 -25.27 6.78
C ARG A 60 -3.67 -25.85 7.80
N ALA A 61 -3.19 -26.31 8.96
CA ALA A 61 -4.05 -26.83 10.03
C ALA A 61 -5.04 -25.76 10.52
N ARG A 62 -4.57 -24.52 10.71
CA ARG A 62 -5.40 -23.38 11.12
C ARG A 62 -6.43 -22.96 10.07
N GLU A 63 -6.10 -23.00 8.79
CA GLU A 63 -7.07 -22.71 7.72
C GLU A 63 -8.04 -23.87 7.50
N ALA A 64 -7.60 -25.12 7.64
CA ALA A 64 -8.45 -26.30 7.54
C ALA A 64 -9.50 -26.36 8.68
N SER A 65 -9.22 -25.77 9.84
CA SER A 65 -10.19 -25.67 10.94
C SER A 65 -11.21 -24.54 10.78
N ARG A 66 -11.10 -23.72 9.72
CA ARG A 66 -11.99 -22.57 9.47
C ARG A 66 -13.04 -22.81 8.38
N GLY A 67 -12.91 -23.89 7.61
CA GLY A 67 -13.89 -24.34 6.60
C GLY A 67 -14.63 -25.57 7.08
#